data_AF-A0A4Q2QSK6-F1
#
_entry.id   AF-A0A4Q2QSK6-F1
#
_cell.length_a   1.000
_cell.length_b   1.000
_cell.length_c   1.000
_cell.angle_alpha   90.00
_cell.angle_beta   90.00
_cell.angle_gamma   90.00
#
_symmetry.space_group_name_H-M   'P 1'
#
loop_
_entity.id
_entity.type
_entity.pdbx_description
1 polymer ?
#
loop_
_entity_poly.entity_id
_entity_poly.type
_entity_poly.pdbx_seq_one_letter_code
_entity_poly.pdbx_strand_id
1 'polypeptide(L)' 'MRKLSLSLLTLSLGVALLPLAQAATTPAQEHLLEQVRLGEASNREDLVRQSLYRLELIDPNNPELIAARMRYLLRQGDA' A
#
# COMPACT_ATOMS: atom_id res chain seq x y z
N MET A 1 -20.07 35.39 8.28
CA MET A 1 -20.12 34.36 7.22
C MET A 1 -18.95 34.47 6.23
N ARG A 2 -18.62 35.65 5.68
CA ARG A 2 -17.54 35.83 4.68
C ARG A 2 -16.15 35.27 5.07
N LYS A 3 -15.73 35.42 6.34
CA LYS A 3 -14.45 34.89 6.85
C LYS A 3 -14.41 33.35 6.88
N LEU A 4 -15.54 32.72 7.24
CA LEU A 4 -15.67 31.27 7.27
C LEU A 4 -15.64 30.71 5.84
N SER A 5 -16.36 31.34 4.91
CA SER A 5 -16.35 30.96 3.49
C SER A 5 -14.95 31.04 2.89
N LEU A 6 -14.19 32.09 3.19
CA LEU A 6 -12.79 32.23 2.76
C LEU A 6 -11.91 31.14 3.35
N SER A 7 -12.03 30.85 4.65
CA SER A 7 -11.25 29.80 5.32
C SER A 7 -11.53 28.41 4.75
N LEU A 8 -12.79 28.11 4.42
CA LEU A 8 -13.18 26.85 3.80
C LEU A 8 -12.64 26.74 2.38
N LEU A 9 -12.65 27.84 1.62
CA LEU A 9 -12.15 27.88 0.25
C LEU A 9 -10.63 27.74 0.20
N THR A 10 -9.90 28.35 1.15
CA THR A 10 -8.45 28.15 1.26
C THR A 10 -8.10 26.73 1.71
N LEU A 11 -8.90 26.14 2.60
CA LEU A 11 -8.68 24.77 3.08
C LEU A 11 -8.94 23.74 1.97
N SER A 12 -10.06 23.87 1.26
CA SER A 12 -10.39 22.96 0.14
C SER A 12 -9.37 23.07 -0.99
N LEU A 13 -8.92 24.29 -1.30
CA LEU A 13 -7.86 24.51 -2.29
C LEU A 13 -6.53 23.90 -1.84
N GLY A 14 -6.19 24.00 -0.55
CA GLY A 14 -5.00 23.36 0.02
C GLY A 14 -5.04 21.83 -0.10
N VAL A 15 -6.19 21.20 0.18
CA VAL A 15 -6.38 19.75 0.04
C VAL A 15 -6.34 19.30 -1.42
N ALA A 16 -6.96 20.06 -2.33
CA ALA A 16 -6.98 19.73 -3.76
C ALA A 16 -5.60 19.77 -4.43
N LEU A 17 -4.67 20.54 -3.88
CA LEU A 17 -3.30 20.69 -4.37
C LEU A 17 -2.31 19.75 -3.70
N LEU A 18 -2.74 18.94 -2.72
CA LEU A 18 -1.88 17.89 -2.18
C LEU A 18 -1.54 16.92 -3.31
N PRO A 19 -0.25 16.62 -3.54
CA PRO A 19 0.12 15.57 -4.48
C PRO A 19 -0.58 14.29 -4.04
N LEU A 20 -1.47 13.75 -4.90
CA LEU A 20 -1.84 12.35 -4.79
C LEU A 20 -0.58 11.58 -5.17
N ALA A 21 0.23 11.23 -4.17
CA ALA A 21 1.37 10.35 -4.33
C ALA A 21 0.85 8.94 -4.67
N GLN A 22 0.46 8.76 -5.92
CA GLN A 22 0.22 7.46 -6.52
C GLN A 22 1.60 6.93 -6.88
N ALA A 23 2.21 6.18 -5.95
CA ALA A 23 3.38 5.39 -6.30
C ALA A 23 2.91 4.34 -7.31
N ALA A 24 3.10 4.62 -8.60
CA ALA A 24 2.80 3.64 -9.64
C ALA A 24 3.68 2.41 -9.38
N THR A 25 3.06 1.28 -9.05
CA THR A 25 3.79 0.02 -8.91
C THR A 25 4.46 -0.31 -10.23
N THR A 26 5.76 -0.59 -10.17
CA THR A 26 6.47 -1.11 -11.34
C THR A 26 5.91 -2.48 -11.71
N PRO A 27 6.02 -2.93 -12.97
CA PRO A 27 5.58 -4.26 -13.37
C PRO A 27 6.20 -5.39 -12.53
N ALA A 28 7.43 -5.21 -12.06
CA ALA A 28 8.10 -6.15 -11.16
C ALA A 28 7.44 -6.20 -9.77
N GLN A 29 7.05 -5.06 -9.20
CA GLN A 29 6.30 -5.00 -7.94
C GLN A 29 4.92 -5.61 -8.09
N GLU A 30 4.21 -5.34 -9.19
CA GLU A 30 2.88 -5.92 -9.43
C GLU A 30 2.94 -7.45 -9.50
N HIS A 31 3.92 -8.00 -10.21
CA HIS A 31 4.13 -9.44 -10.26
C HIS A 31 4.42 -10.05 -8.88
N LEU A 32 5.22 -9.37 -8.04
CA LEU A 32 5.47 -9.85 -6.67
C LEU A 32 4.22 -9.76 -5.78
N LEU A 33 3.40 -8.72 -5.94
CA LEU A 33 2.12 -8.60 -5.23
C LEU A 33 1.14 -9.69 -5.65
N GLU A 34 1.12 -10.07 -6.93
CA GLU A 34 0.37 -11.23 -7.41
C GLU A 34 0.90 -12.53 -6.81
N GLN A 35 2.23 -12.72 -6.74
CA GLN A 35 2.81 -13.87 -6.06
C GLN A 35 2.44 -13.94 -4.58
N VAL A 36 2.35 -12.80 -3.89
CA VAL A 36 1.79 -12.75 -2.53
C VAL A 36 0.36 -13.26 -2.55
N ARG A 37 -0.55 -12.70 -3.38
CA ARG A 37 -1.95 -13.14 -3.44
C ARG A 37 -2.10 -14.63 -3.76
N LEU A 38 -1.28 -15.16 -4.69
CA LEU A 38 -1.25 -16.58 -5.02
C LEU A 38 -0.74 -17.43 -3.85
N GLY A 39 0.30 -16.98 -3.16
CA GLY A 39 0.82 -17.64 -1.96
C GLY A 39 -0.22 -17.68 -0.84
N GLU A 40 -0.93 -16.57 -0.64
CA GLU A 40 -2.03 -16.47 0.33
C GLU A 40 -3.17 -17.44 -0.02
N ALA A 41 -3.62 -17.48 -1.28
CA ALA A 41 -4.69 -18.35 -1.71
C ALA A 41 -4.32 -19.85 -1.68
N SER A 42 -3.03 -20.17 -1.82
CA SER A 42 -2.52 -21.54 -1.82
C SER A 42 -1.94 -22.01 -0.49
N ASN A 43 -2.02 -21.19 0.57
CA ASN A 43 -1.39 -21.44 1.87
C ASN A 43 0.12 -21.74 1.78
N ARG A 44 0.81 -21.13 0.81
CA ARG A 44 2.26 -21.22 0.62
C ARG A 44 2.96 -20.04 1.29
N GLU A 45 3.15 -20.16 2.59
CA GLU A 45 3.71 -19.10 3.44
C GLU A 45 5.15 -18.71 3.06
N ASP A 46 5.92 -19.64 2.50
CA ASP A 46 7.25 -19.39 1.96
C ASP A 46 7.22 -18.46 0.75
N LEU A 47 6.27 -18.67 -0.18
CA LEU A 47 6.07 -17.81 -1.35
C LEU A 47 5.66 -16.40 -0.93
N VAL A 48 4.74 -16.28 0.06
CA VAL A 48 4.32 -14.99 0.61
C VAL A 48 5.52 -14.26 1.23
N ARG A 49 6.26 -14.93 2.11
CA ARG A 49 7.42 -14.34 2.80
C ARG A 49 8.50 -13.88 1.82
N GLN A 50 8.87 -14.71 0.84
CA GLN A 50 9.89 -14.36 -0.14
C GLN A 50 9.45 -13.19 -1.02
N SER A 51 8.19 -13.16 -1.45
CA SER A 51 7.67 -12.09 -2.30
C SER A 51 7.62 -10.76 -1.55
N LEU A 52 7.16 -10.77 -0.28
CA LEU A 52 7.17 -9.58 0.58
C LEU A 52 8.59 -9.06 0.86
N TYR A 53 9.55 -9.96 1.08
CA TYR A 53 10.95 -9.58 1.25
C TYR A 53 11.51 -8.89 0.00
N ARG A 54 11.24 -9.44 -1.19
CA ARG A 54 11.68 -8.84 -2.45
C ARG A 54 11.03 -7.48 -2.70
N LEU A 55 9.75 -7.31 -2.34
CA LEU A 55 9.08 -6.01 -2.41
C LEU A 55 9.73 -4.99 -1.48
N GLU A 56 10.08 -5.39 -0.25
CA GLU A 56 10.77 -4.52 0.73
C GLU A 56 12.15 -4.07 0.25
N LEU A 57 12.87 -4.92 -0.49
CA LEU A 57 14.14 -4.55 -1.12
C LEU A 57 13.98 -3.55 -2.27
N ILE A 58 12.84 -3.52 -2.95
CA ILE A 58 12.58 -2.61 -4.08
C ILE A 58 12.13 -1.24 -3.57
N ASP A 59 11.07 -1.23 -2.76
CA ASP A 59 10.49 -0.02 -2.20
C ASP A 59 9.83 -0.33 -0.85
N PRO A 60 10.52 -0.05 0.27
CA PRO A 60 9.98 -0.34 1.60
C PRO A 60 8.81 0.57 2.00
N ASN A 61 8.63 1.70 1.33
CA ASN A 61 7.55 2.65 1.61
C ASN A 61 6.34 2.45 0.68
N ASN A 62 6.37 1.41 -0.16
CA ASN A 62 5.28 1.09 -1.06
C ASN A 62 3.99 0.77 -0.26
N PRO A 63 2.87 1.47 -0.51
CA PRO A 63 1.65 1.28 0.26
C PRO A 63 1.04 -0.12 0.06
N GLU A 64 1.19 -0.72 -1.11
CA GLU A 64 0.71 -2.08 -1.39
C GLU A 64 1.49 -3.15 -0.61
N LEU A 65 2.81 -2.98 -0.46
CA LEU A 65 3.66 -3.80 0.39
C LEU A 65 3.22 -3.71 1.85
N ILE A 66 3.02 -2.49 2.36
CA ILE A 66 2.57 -2.28 3.73
C ILE A 66 1.23 -2.97 3.95
N ALA A 67 0.27 -2.80 3.04
CA ALA A 67 -1.03 -3.45 3.10
C ALA A 67 -0.92 -5.00 3.04
N ALA A 68 -0.05 -5.54 2.19
CA ALA A 68 0.19 -6.97 2.11
C ALA A 68 0.86 -7.54 3.38
N ARG A 69 1.83 -6.82 3.95
CA ARG A 69 2.48 -7.17 5.22
C ARG A 69 1.49 -7.17 6.39
N MET A 70 0.58 -6.20 6.45
CA MET A 70 -0.48 -6.17 7.46
C MET A 70 -1.37 -7.42 7.36
N ARG A 71 -1.83 -7.79 6.16
CA ARG A 71 -2.62 -9.01 5.94
C ARG A 71 -1.86 -10.28 6.35
N TYR A 72 -0.56 -10.33 6.04
CA TYR A 72 0.32 -11.43 6.44
C TYR A 72 0.46 -11.58 7.96
N LEU A 73 0.62 -10.47 8.68
CA LEU A 73 0.73 -10.49 10.15
C LEU A 73 -0.60 -10.86 10.81
N LEU A 74 -1.73 -10.38 10.28
CA LEU A 74 -3.05 -10.73 10.80
C LEU A 74 -3.32 -12.24 10.68
N ARG A 75 -3.05 -12.85 9.51
CA ARG A 75 -3.22 -14.30 9.33
C ARG A 75 -2.31 -15.14 10.22
N GLN A 76 -1.11 -14.66 10.54
CA GLN A 76 -0.23 -15.36 11.48
C GLN A 76 -0.72 -15.29 12.93
N GLY A 77 -1.46 -14.23 13.29
CA GLY A 77 -2.09 -14.13 14.60
C GLY A 77 -3.36 -14.99 14.74
N ASP A 78 -4.01 -15.31 13.61
CA ASP A 78 -5.20 -16.18 13.55
C ASP A 78 -4.86 -17.70 13.50
N ALA A 79 -3.58 -18.06 13.43
CA ALA A 79 -3.09 -19.43 13.27
C ALA A 79 -2.78 -20.16 14.58
#